data_AF-B3EQD8-F1
#
_entry.id   AF-B3EQD8-F1
#
_cell.length_a   1.000
_cell.length_b   1.000
_cell.length_c   1.000
_cell.angle_alpha   90.00
_cell.angle_beta   90.00
_cell.angle_gamma   90.00
#
_symmetry.space_group_name_H-M   'P 1'
#
loop_
_entity.id
_entity.type
_entity.pdbx_description
1 polymer ?
#
loop_
_entity_poly.entity_id
_entity_poly.type
_entity_poly.pdbx_seq_one_letter_code
_entity_poly.pdbx_strand_id
1 'polypeptide(L)'
;MIGASVSDNMHSLVYGRKTIEYCLLYRERKTMEIAVHPDSTVMVKAPINSSIPLIENKLRKKSRWILRQMNYFKQFDPRTPPRCYVNGETHLYLGKQYRLKMIQGTENSVKLFRGCFYVTTDDAPNPETARNMLDKWYLEKARLHFRESMDRCWKKFRELDVEKPDLSIRRMRKRWGSLSDKGTVTLNTYLIRAPKECIDYVVTHELCHLIFPDHSPEYYKLLDSVIPGWEKIKHKLELSMV
;
A
#
# COMPACT_ATOMS: atom_id res chain seq x y z
N MET A 1 24.67 -5.53 16.21
CA MET A 1 24.08 -6.07 17.45
C MET A 1 22.64 -6.48 17.15
N ILE A 2 22.42 -7.54 16.36
CA ILE A 2 22.26 -8.97 16.75
C ILE A 2 21.24 -9.17 17.88
N GLY A 3 20.03 -9.59 17.46
CA GLY A 3 19.21 -10.63 18.10
C GLY A 3 18.92 -10.53 19.59
N ALA A 4 17.91 -9.73 19.97
CA ALA A 4 17.03 -10.13 21.06
C ALA A 4 15.88 -10.94 20.43
N SER A 5 15.62 -12.14 20.95
CA SER A 5 14.51 -12.98 20.49
C SER A 5 13.20 -12.19 20.63
N VAL A 6 12.31 -12.29 19.64
CA VAL A 6 11.00 -11.59 19.67
C VAL A 6 10.15 -12.05 20.88
N SER A 7 10.45 -13.23 21.45
CA SER A 7 9.79 -13.80 22.63
C SER A 7 10.06 -13.07 23.94
N ASP A 8 11.26 -12.52 24.16
CA ASP A 8 11.63 -11.90 25.45
C ASP A 8 10.98 -10.53 25.71
N ASN A 9 10.28 -10.00 24.71
CA ASN A 9 9.65 -8.68 24.75
C ASN A 9 8.12 -8.75 24.57
N MET A 10 7.53 -9.93 24.69
CA MET A 10 6.08 -10.12 24.57
C MET A 10 5.40 -9.88 25.93
N HIS A 11 4.41 -9.01 25.93
CA HIS A 11 3.57 -8.71 27.08
C HIS A 11 2.11 -8.87 26.72
N SER A 12 1.24 -8.93 27.72
CA SER A 12 -0.21 -8.98 27.50
C SER A 12 -0.94 -8.01 28.40
N LEU A 13 -2.04 -7.46 27.88
CA LEU A 13 -2.94 -6.57 28.60
C LEU A 13 -4.37 -7.12 28.52
N VAL A 14 -4.98 -7.35 29.68
CA VAL A 14 -6.39 -7.72 29.77
C VAL A 14 -7.27 -6.47 29.71
N TYR A 15 -8.18 -6.41 28.74
CA TYR A 15 -9.18 -5.36 28.58
C TYR A 15 -10.58 -5.97 28.41
N GLY A 16 -11.38 -5.92 29.48
CA GLY A 16 -12.66 -6.62 29.54
C GLY A 16 -12.45 -8.14 29.43
N ARG A 17 -13.07 -8.77 28.42
CA ARG A 17 -12.92 -10.20 28.10
C ARG A 17 -11.87 -10.49 27.02
N LYS A 18 -11.08 -9.50 26.62
CA LYS A 18 -10.08 -9.62 25.54
C LYS A 18 -8.68 -9.47 26.12
N THR A 19 -7.75 -10.25 25.58
CA THR A 19 -6.32 -10.12 25.84
C THR A 19 -5.65 -9.49 24.62
N ILE A 20 -4.89 -8.42 24.83
CA ILE A 20 -4.08 -7.77 23.81
C ILE A 20 -2.64 -8.18 24.07
N GLU A 21 -2.08 -9.01 23.20
CA GLU A 21 -0.65 -9.31 23.17
C GLU A 21 0.09 -8.19 22.45
N TYR A 22 1.22 -7.75 23.00
CA TYR A 22 2.02 -6.70 22.41
C TYR A 22 3.53 -6.90 22.62
N CYS A 23 4.32 -6.53 21.62
CA CYS A 23 5.77 -6.46 21.71
C CYS A 23 6.19 -5.09 22.24
N LEU A 24 6.97 -5.06 23.32
CA LEU A 24 7.49 -3.83 23.91
C LEU A 24 8.95 -3.59 23.47
N LEU A 25 9.23 -2.40 22.93
CA LEU A 25 10.57 -1.98 22.55
C LEU A 25 10.92 -0.64 23.19
N TYR A 26 11.95 -0.63 24.02
CA TYR A 26 12.51 0.62 24.54
C TYR A 26 13.42 1.30 23.50
N ARG A 27 13.26 2.62 23.33
CA ARG A 27 14.02 3.45 22.38
C ARG A 27 14.27 4.84 22.96
N GLU A 28 15.29 5.53 22.45
CA GLU A 28 15.50 6.96 22.72
C GLU A 28 14.42 7.78 22.00
N ARG A 29 13.38 8.18 22.74
CA ARG A 29 12.23 8.93 22.22
C ARG A 29 11.49 9.64 23.36
N LYS A 30 10.79 10.73 23.03
CA LYS A 30 10.03 11.53 24.02
C LYS A 30 8.63 10.99 24.32
N THR A 31 7.98 10.33 23.36
CA THR A 31 6.57 9.91 23.47
C THR A 31 6.40 8.43 23.18
N MET A 32 5.45 7.72 23.80
CA MET A 32 5.13 6.33 23.40
C MET A 32 4.35 6.28 22.08
N GLU A 33 4.74 5.36 21.19
CA GLU A 33 4.00 4.96 19.97
C GLU A 33 3.39 3.57 20.16
N ILE A 34 2.13 3.44 19.75
CA ILE A 34 1.43 2.17 19.67
C ILE A 34 1.07 1.97 18.20
N ALA A 35 1.58 0.91 17.60
CA ALA A 35 1.30 0.54 16.22
C ALA A 35 0.62 -0.84 16.22
N VAL A 36 -0.38 -1.01 15.36
CA VAL A 36 -0.91 -2.33 15.00
C VAL A 36 -0.45 -2.60 13.59
N HIS A 37 0.32 -3.66 13.39
CA HIS A 37 0.82 -4.05 12.08
C HIS A 37 -0.23 -4.87 11.32
N PRO A 38 -0.10 -4.99 10.00
CA PRO A 38 -1.08 -5.72 9.21
C PRO A 38 -1.21 -7.21 9.60
N ASP A 39 -0.33 -7.77 10.44
CA ASP A 39 -0.34 -9.20 10.88
C ASP A 39 -1.02 -9.30 12.23
N SER A 40 -1.73 -8.24 12.60
CA SER A 40 -2.33 -8.01 13.91
C SER A 40 -1.32 -7.93 15.06
N THR A 41 0.00 -7.91 14.82
CA THR A 41 0.96 -7.68 15.90
C THR A 41 0.85 -6.26 16.42
N VAL A 42 0.73 -6.12 17.74
CA VAL A 42 0.72 -4.82 18.42
C VAL A 42 2.14 -4.51 18.88
N MET A 43 2.71 -3.42 18.38
CA MET A 43 4.04 -2.96 18.76
C MET A 43 3.95 -1.69 19.60
N VAL A 44 4.61 -1.70 20.74
CA VAL A 44 4.72 -0.54 21.63
C VAL A 44 6.17 -0.12 21.68
N LYS A 45 6.45 1.10 21.21
CA LYS A 45 7.77 1.72 21.34
C LYS A 45 7.73 2.75 22.45
N ALA A 46 8.42 2.49 23.55
CA ALA A 46 8.42 3.32 24.75
C ALA A 46 9.78 4.04 24.95
N PRO A 47 9.78 5.26 25.53
CA PRO A 47 11.00 5.87 26.08
C PRO A 47 11.70 4.93 27.07
N ILE A 48 13.03 4.89 27.09
CA ILE A 48 13.87 3.95 27.89
C ILE A 48 13.42 3.86 29.37
N ASN A 49 12.97 4.96 29.98
CA ASN A 49 12.60 5.01 31.40
C ASN A 49 11.08 4.87 31.65
N SER A 50 10.30 4.38 30.68
CA SER A 50 8.86 4.24 30.85
C SER A 50 8.54 3.01 31.69
N SER A 51 7.75 3.17 32.75
CA SER A 51 7.30 2.05 33.56
C SER A 51 6.20 1.25 32.86
N ILE A 52 6.14 -0.07 33.13
CA ILE A 52 5.08 -0.95 32.62
C ILE A 52 3.67 -0.43 32.98
N PRO A 53 3.38 0.03 34.22
CA PRO A 53 2.06 0.58 34.55
C PRO A 53 1.69 1.81 33.70
N LEU A 54 2.65 2.67 33.37
CA LEU A 54 2.43 3.83 32.50
C LEU A 54 2.10 3.39 31.07
N ILE A 55 2.83 2.39 30.56
CA ILE A 55 2.61 1.79 29.25
C ILE A 55 1.22 1.15 29.17
N GLU A 56 0.88 0.31 30.14
CA GLU A 56 -0.42 -0.36 30.21
C GLU A 56 -1.57 0.61 30.33
N ASN A 57 -1.45 1.68 31.13
CA ASN A 57 -2.49 2.71 31.22
C ASN A 57 -2.73 3.38 29.86
N LYS A 58 -1.67 3.67 29.10
CA LYS A 58 -1.81 4.24 27.75
C LYS A 58 -2.43 3.23 26.77
N LEU A 59 -2.05 1.96 26.86
CA LEU A 59 -2.65 0.88 26.09
C LEU A 59 -4.14 0.72 26.41
N ARG A 60 -4.55 0.71 27.70
CA ARG A 60 -5.95 0.62 28.14
C ARG A 60 -6.80 1.74 27.52
N LYS A 61 -6.30 2.97 27.51
CA LYS A 61 -6.97 4.12 26.86
C LYS A 61 -7.12 3.94 25.34
N LYS A 62 -6.24 3.16 24.71
CA LYS A 62 -6.27 2.87 23.27
C LYS A 62 -6.84 1.49 22.92
N SER A 63 -7.24 0.65 23.89
CA SER A 63 -7.65 -0.74 23.63
C SER A 63 -8.78 -0.87 22.62
N ARG A 64 -9.80 0.01 22.66
CA ARG A 64 -10.87 0.02 21.65
C ARG A 64 -10.35 0.28 20.24
N TRP A 65 -9.39 1.19 20.10
CA TRP A 65 -8.75 1.48 18.82
C TRP A 65 -7.86 0.32 18.38
N ILE A 66 -7.06 -0.26 19.28
CA ILE A 66 -6.20 -1.42 19.00
C ILE A 66 -7.03 -2.60 18.49
N LEU A 67 -8.09 -2.97 19.21
CA LEU A 67 -8.99 -4.08 18.82
C LEU A 67 -9.66 -3.81 17.47
N ARG A 68 -10.03 -2.55 17.20
CA ARG A 68 -10.58 -2.16 15.89
C ARG A 68 -9.55 -2.32 14.78
N GLN A 69 -8.31 -1.91 15.00
CA GLN A 69 -7.23 -2.07 14.03
C GLN A 69 -6.88 -3.55 13.80
N MET A 70 -6.83 -4.37 14.85
CA MET A 70 -6.62 -5.81 14.72
C MET A 70 -7.73 -6.46 13.90
N ASN A 71 -9.01 -6.17 14.22
CA ASN A 71 -10.14 -6.70 13.45
C ASN A 71 -10.12 -6.21 11.99
N TYR A 72 -9.74 -4.96 11.77
CA TYR A 72 -9.55 -4.41 10.44
C TYR A 72 -8.46 -5.17 9.67
N PHE A 73 -7.32 -5.49 10.28
CA PHE A 73 -6.26 -6.20 9.58
C PHE A 73 -6.56 -7.68 9.36
N LYS A 74 -7.26 -8.34 10.29
CA LYS A 74 -7.73 -9.73 10.16
C LYS A 74 -8.60 -9.97 8.93
N GLN A 75 -9.30 -8.95 8.43
CA GLN A 75 -10.11 -9.08 7.23
C GLN A 75 -9.28 -9.35 5.97
N PHE A 76 -7.95 -9.17 6.04
CA PHE A 76 -7.03 -9.40 4.93
C PHE A 76 -6.23 -10.71 5.05
N ASP A 77 -6.56 -11.57 6.02
CA ASP A 77 -5.98 -12.92 6.11
C ASP A 77 -6.81 -13.92 5.28
N PRO A 78 -6.16 -14.90 4.59
CA PRO A 78 -4.72 -15.05 4.44
C PRO A 78 -4.13 -14.03 3.46
N ARG A 79 -2.94 -13.54 3.77
CA ARG A 79 -2.22 -12.61 2.88
C ARG A 79 -1.74 -13.29 1.61
N THR A 80 -1.56 -12.47 0.57
CA THR A 80 -0.92 -12.92 -0.66
C THR A 80 0.57 -13.24 -0.39
N PRO A 81 1.03 -14.48 -0.65
CA PRO A 81 2.44 -14.81 -0.50
C PRO A 81 3.31 -14.05 -1.53
N PRO A 82 4.62 -13.88 -1.25
CA PRO A 82 5.53 -13.29 -2.22
C PRO A 82 5.49 -14.03 -3.57
N ARG A 83 5.56 -13.27 -4.67
CA ARG A 83 5.50 -13.84 -6.02
C ARG A 83 6.79 -14.56 -6.39
N CYS A 84 6.66 -15.79 -6.87
CA CYS A 84 7.77 -16.69 -7.23
C CYS A 84 8.04 -16.74 -8.74
N TYR A 85 7.20 -16.13 -9.55
CA TYR A 85 7.25 -16.07 -11.02
C TYR A 85 7.32 -17.45 -11.67
N VAL A 86 6.42 -18.35 -11.27
CA VAL A 86 6.29 -19.72 -11.80
C VAL A 86 5.08 -19.86 -12.72
N ASN A 87 5.10 -20.87 -13.60
CA ASN A 87 3.98 -21.14 -14.50
C ASN A 87 2.68 -21.40 -13.73
N GLY A 88 1.60 -20.77 -14.20
CA GLY A 88 0.28 -20.83 -13.57
C GLY A 88 0.08 -19.84 -12.41
N GLU A 89 1.14 -19.18 -11.92
CA GLU A 89 1.02 -18.18 -10.86
C GLU A 89 0.13 -17.02 -11.31
N THR A 90 -0.68 -16.50 -10.39
CA THR A 90 -1.62 -15.42 -10.68
C THR A 90 -1.00 -14.05 -10.40
N HIS A 91 -1.13 -13.13 -11.36
CA HIS A 91 -0.73 -11.74 -11.28
C HIS A 91 -1.92 -10.82 -11.52
N LEU A 92 -1.94 -9.68 -10.82
CA LEU A 92 -2.99 -8.67 -10.94
C LEU A 92 -2.60 -7.58 -11.93
N TYR A 93 -3.54 -7.20 -12.80
CA TYR A 93 -3.43 -6.03 -13.67
C TYR A 93 -4.80 -5.36 -13.79
N LEU A 94 -4.86 -4.08 -13.44
CA LEU A 94 -6.10 -3.29 -13.43
C LEU A 94 -7.25 -3.97 -12.65
N GLY A 95 -6.93 -4.62 -11.53
CA GLY A 95 -7.88 -5.32 -10.67
C GLY A 95 -8.32 -6.70 -11.15
N LYS A 96 -7.79 -7.19 -12.28
CA LYS A 96 -8.10 -8.52 -12.83
C LYS A 96 -6.92 -9.46 -12.65
N GLN A 97 -7.23 -10.75 -12.46
CA GLN A 97 -6.26 -11.82 -12.28
C GLN A 97 -5.90 -12.46 -13.64
N TYR A 98 -4.60 -12.66 -13.87
CA TYR A 98 -4.06 -13.27 -15.07
C TYR A 98 -3.01 -14.31 -14.69
N ARG A 99 -2.99 -15.45 -15.37
CA ARG A 99 -2.00 -16.51 -15.10
C ARG A 99 -0.70 -16.25 -15.86
N LEU A 100 0.43 -16.48 -15.22
CA LEU A 100 1.74 -16.43 -15.86
C LEU A 100 1.98 -17.69 -16.70
N LYS A 101 2.45 -17.51 -17.93
CA LYS A 101 2.93 -18.55 -18.83
C LYS A 101 4.28 -18.11 -19.40
N MET A 102 5.31 -18.81 -19.01
CA MET A 102 6.67 -18.66 -19.51
C MET A 102 6.88 -19.64 -20.66
N ILE A 103 7.38 -19.14 -21.79
CA ILE A 103 7.56 -19.90 -23.02
C ILE A 103 8.93 -19.55 -23.60
N GLN A 104 9.67 -20.54 -24.09
CA GLN A 104 10.87 -20.29 -24.86
C GLN A 104 10.50 -19.97 -26.32
N GLY A 105 11.09 -18.93 -26.90
CA GLY A 105 10.87 -18.50 -28.27
C GLY A 105 12.12 -17.88 -28.86
N THR A 106 11.96 -17.09 -29.92
CA THR A 106 13.09 -16.44 -30.62
C THR A 106 13.35 -15.01 -30.14
N GLU A 107 12.41 -14.40 -29.43
CA GLU A 107 12.47 -13.00 -29.01
C GLU A 107 11.87 -12.78 -27.62
N ASN A 108 12.52 -11.93 -26.84
CA ASN A 108 12.06 -11.51 -25.53
C ASN A 108 10.80 -10.62 -25.63
N SER A 109 9.65 -11.10 -25.14
CA SER A 109 8.42 -10.28 -25.12
C SER A 109 7.46 -10.63 -23.97
N VAL A 110 6.60 -9.68 -23.62
CA VAL A 110 5.49 -9.88 -22.67
C VAL A 110 4.18 -9.49 -23.32
N LYS A 111 3.26 -10.45 -23.47
CA LYS A 111 1.94 -10.26 -24.08
C LYS A 111 0.84 -10.67 -23.13
N LEU A 112 -0.19 -9.84 -23.02
CA LEU A 112 -1.42 -10.20 -22.31
C LEU A 112 -2.43 -10.71 -23.32
N PHE A 113 -2.76 -12.00 -23.25
CA PHE A 113 -3.66 -12.65 -24.21
C PHE A 113 -4.47 -13.73 -23.53
N ARG A 114 -5.79 -13.79 -23.80
CA ARG A 114 -6.71 -14.83 -23.31
C ARG A 114 -6.52 -15.17 -21.81
N GLY A 115 -6.48 -14.14 -20.95
CA GLY A 115 -6.38 -14.32 -19.50
C GLY A 115 -5.00 -14.71 -18.97
N CYS A 116 -3.96 -14.67 -19.81
CA CYS A 116 -2.60 -15.02 -19.41
C CYS A 116 -1.59 -13.90 -19.74
N PHE A 117 -0.59 -13.77 -18.88
CA PHE A 117 0.68 -13.13 -19.19
C PHE A 117 1.58 -14.15 -19.86
N TYR A 118 1.80 -13.99 -21.15
CA TYR A 118 2.80 -14.74 -21.90
C TYR A 118 4.12 -14.00 -21.82
N VAL A 119 5.10 -14.58 -21.12
CA VAL A 119 6.48 -14.12 -21.09
C VAL A 119 7.27 -15.06 -22.00
N THR A 120 7.66 -14.56 -23.16
CA THR A 120 8.50 -15.30 -24.10
C THR A 120 9.95 -14.91 -23.89
N THR A 121 10.84 -15.88 -23.71
CA THR A 121 12.29 -15.68 -23.58
C THR A 121 13.04 -16.38 -24.71
N ASP A 122 14.14 -15.78 -25.19
CA ASP A 122 15.07 -16.42 -26.13
C ASP A 122 15.90 -17.52 -25.45
N ASP A 123 16.22 -17.33 -24.17
CA ASP A 123 16.84 -18.33 -23.31
C ASP A 123 15.83 -19.26 -22.62
N ALA A 124 16.36 -20.26 -21.91
CA ALA A 124 15.57 -21.14 -21.03
C ALA A 124 14.78 -20.30 -20.00
N PRO A 125 13.43 -20.43 -19.94
CA PRO A 125 12.63 -19.58 -19.09
C PRO A 125 12.93 -19.79 -17.61
N ASN A 126 13.18 -18.70 -16.90
CA ASN A 126 13.46 -18.71 -15.46
C ASN A 126 12.71 -17.58 -14.72
N PRO A 127 12.43 -17.75 -13.42
CA PRO A 127 11.68 -16.79 -12.63
C PRO A 127 12.24 -15.36 -12.59
N GLU A 128 13.57 -15.21 -12.55
CA GLU A 128 14.21 -13.90 -12.46
C GLU A 128 14.03 -13.10 -13.75
N THR A 129 14.23 -13.75 -14.89
CA THR A 129 14.02 -13.13 -16.21
C THR A 129 12.56 -12.75 -16.38
N ALA A 130 11.64 -13.65 -16.02
CA ALA A 130 10.20 -13.37 -16.08
C ALA A 130 9.79 -12.20 -15.18
N ARG A 131 10.35 -12.11 -13.97
CA ARG A 131 10.15 -10.97 -13.06
C ARG A 131 10.58 -9.67 -13.71
N ASN A 132 11.81 -9.61 -14.24
CA ASN A 132 12.37 -8.40 -14.82
C ASN A 132 11.56 -7.93 -16.04
N MET A 133 11.17 -8.85 -16.91
CA MET A 133 10.36 -8.55 -18.08
C MET A 133 8.95 -8.09 -17.71
N LEU A 134 8.31 -8.75 -16.75
CA LEU A 134 6.97 -8.38 -16.31
C LEU A 134 6.96 -7.05 -15.55
N ASP A 135 8.00 -6.76 -14.76
CA ASP A 135 8.16 -5.46 -14.09
C ASP A 135 8.35 -4.32 -15.10
N LYS A 136 9.12 -4.53 -16.18
CA LYS A 136 9.23 -3.57 -17.30
C LYS A 136 7.86 -3.35 -17.98
N TRP A 137 7.15 -4.43 -18.29
CA TRP A 137 5.81 -4.36 -18.87
C TRP A 137 4.83 -3.60 -17.97
N TYR A 138 4.85 -3.85 -16.67
CA TYR A 138 4.02 -3.11 -15.71
C TYR A 138 4.36 -1.62 -15.68
N LEU A 139 5.65 -1.26 -15.74
CA LEU A 139 6.06 0.14 -15.77
C LEU A 139 5.57 0.85 -17.04
N GLU A 140 5.63 0.19 -18.19
CA GLU A 140 5.08 0.72 -19.45
C GLU A 140 3.58 0.94 -19.37
N LYS A 141 2.83 -0.03 -18.86
CA LYS A 141 1.38 0.11 -18.65
C LYS A 141 1.04 1.16 -17.59
N ALA A 142 1.84 1.28 -16.54
CA ALA A 142 1.69 2.31 -15.53
C ALA A 142 1.85 3.70 -16.15
N ARG A 143 2.89 3.93 -16.97
CA ARG A 143 3.09 5.22 -17.67
C ARG A 143 1.87 5.64 -18.49
N LEU A 144 1.27 4.71 -19.23
CA LEU A 144 0.07 4.97 -20.01
C LEU A 144 -1.13 5.29 -19.11
N HIS A 145 -1.52 4.34 -18.24
CA HIS A 145 -2.76 4.47 -17.48
C HIS A 145 -2.72 5.53 -16.39
N PHE A 146 -1.55 5.79 -15.80
CA PHE A 146 -1.42 6.84 -14.79
C PHE A 146 -1.46 8.22 -15.42
N ARG A 147 -0.91 8.39 -16.64
CA ARG A 147 -1.06 9.64 -17.39
C ARG A 147 -2.53 9.90 -17.74
N GLU A 148 -3.22 8.89 -18.28
CA GLU A 148 -4.65 8.98 -18.56
C GLU A 148 -5.47 9.32 -17.29
N SER A 149 -5.12 8.69 -16.16
CA SER A 149 -5.75 8.95 -14.85
C SER A 149 -5.50 10.37 -14.37
N MET A 150 -4.24 10.84 -14.43
CA MET A 150 -3.84 12.21 -14.11
C MET A 150 -4.62 13.22 -14.96
N ASP A 151 -4.73 12.99 -16.27
CA ASP A 151 -5.47 13.86 -17.19
C ASP A 151 -6.97 13.92 -16.86
N ARG A 152 -7.58 12.77 -16.52
CA ARG A 152 -8.99 12.70 -16.11
C ARG A 152 -9.23 13.40 -14.79
N CYS A 153 -8.42 13.11 -13.77
CA CYS A 153 -8.61 13.65 -12.43
C CYS A 153 -8.31 15.15 -12.39
N TRP A 154 -7.29 15.61 -13.11
CA TRP A 154 -6.94 17.03 -13.19
C TRP A 154 -8.08 17.93 -13.68
N LYS A 155 -8.98 17.39 -14.53
CA LYS A 155 -10.16 18.16 -14.99
C LYS A 155 -11.02 18.69 -13.86
N LYS A 156 -11.03 18.02 -12.70
CA LYS A 156 -11.82 18.39 -11.52
C LYS A 156 -11.17 19.50 -10.68
N PHE A 157 -9.93 19.88 -10.99
CA PHE A 157 -9.14 20.88 -10.26
C PHE A 157 -8.85 22.13 -11.12
N ARG A 158 -9.46 22.24 -12.31
CA ARG A 158 -9.19 23.29 -13.30
C ARG A 158 -9.56 24.70 -12.87
N GLU A 159 -10.47 24.83 -11.91
CA GLU A 159 -10.90 26.14 -11.39
C GLU A 159 -9.90 26.70 -10.35
N LEU A 160 -8.89 25.92 -9.99
CA LEU A 160 -7.84 26.35 -9.09
C LEU A 160 -6.74 27.06 -9.87
N ASP A 161 -6.23 28.14 -9.30
CA ASP A 161 -5.10 28.91 -9.83
C ASP A 161 -3.77 28.22 -9.53
N VAL A 162 -3.65 26.94 -9.90
CA VAL A 162 -2.44 26.13 -9.74
C VAL A 162 -2.13 25.37 -11.02
N GLU A 163 -0.84 25.24 -11.31
CA GLU A 163 -0.37 24.47 -12.46
C GLU A 163 -0.54 22.97 -12.23
N LYS A 164 -0.68 22.24 -13.34
CA LYS A 164 -0.78 20.78 -13.30
C LYS A 164 0.55 20.17 -12.85
N PRO A 165 0.56 19.35 -11.78
CA PRO A 165 1.78 18.68 -11.33
C PRO A 165 2.38 17.75 -12.37
N ASP A 166 3.71 17.63 -12.34
CA ASP A 166 4.42 16.59 -13.06
C ASP A 166 4.09 15.20 -12.51
N LEU A 167 4.07 14.20 -13.39
CA LEU A 167 3.88 12.80 -13.02
C LEU A 167 5.21 12.03 -13.01
N SER A 168 5.58 11.54 -11.83
CA SER A 168 6.67 10.59 -11.64
C SER A 168 6.15 9.20 -11.29
N ILE A 169 6.82 8.15 -11.77
CA ILE A 169 6.44 6.76 -11.50
C ILE A 169 7.67 6.01 -11.01
N ARG A 170 7.59 5.46 -9.80
CA ARG A 170 8.69 4.67 -9.22
C ARG A 170 8.15 3.63 -8.24
N ARG A 171 8.95 2.61 -7.93
CA ARG A 171 8.59 1.64 -6.89
C ARG A 171 8.69 2.31 -5.51
N MET A 172 7.67 2.14 -4.68
CA MET A 172 7.62 2.69 -3.32
C MET A 172 7.34 1.57 -2.32
N ARG A 173 7.93 1.66 -1.11
CA ARG A 173 7.80 0.61 -0.09
C ARG A 173 6.54 0.73 0.79
N LYS A 174 6.06 1.95 1.04
CA LYS A 174 5.08 2.22 2.11
C LYS A 174 3.81 2.96 1.65
N ARG A 175 3.76 3.45 0.41
CA ARG A 175 2.68 4.32 -0.07
C ARG A 175 2.37 4.08 -1.54
N TRP A 176 1.13 4.42 -1.93
CA TRP A 176 0.66 4.33 -3.31
C TRP A 176 0.95 5.59 -4.12
N GLY A 177 0.98 6.75 -3.46
CA GLY A 177 1.30 8.04 -4.05
C GLY A 177 2.07 8.93 -3.08
N SER A 178 2.54 10.07 -3.59
CA SER A 178 2.98 11.22 -2.81
C SER A 178 3.07 12.46 -3.69
N LEU A 179 2.66 13.62 -3.19
CA LEU A 179 3.03 14.93 -3.73
C LEU A 179 4.34 15.42 -3.10
N SER A 180 5.24 16.00 -3.90
CA SER A 180 6.44 16.69 -3.42
C SER A 180 6.21 18.21 -3.34
N ASP A 181 7.00 18.89 -2.51
CA ASP A 181 6.98 20.37 -2.40
C ASP A 181 7.31 21.06 -3.74
N LYS A 182 7.95 20.35 -4.67
CA LYS A 182 8.25 20.82 -6.03
C LYS A 182 7.08 20.63 -7.02
N GLY A 183 5.90 20.22 -6.56
CA GLY A 183 4.74 19.99 -7.43
C GLY A 183 4.86 18.74 -8.29
N THR A 184 5.48 17.66 -7.80
CA THR A 184 5.53 16.38 -8.52
C THR A 184 4.67 15.33 -7.83
N VAL A 185 3.64 14.83 -8.51
CA VAL A 185 2.88 13.65 -8.09
C VAL A 185 3.68 12.40 -8.45
N THR A 186 4.09 11.64 -7.43
CA THR A 186 4.78 10.38 -7.59
C THR A 186 3.86 9.21 -7.29
N LEU A 187 3.64 8.32 -8.26
CA LEU A 187 2.82 7.11 -8.07
C LEU A 187 3.67 5.84 -8.02
N ASN A 188 3.26 4.91 -7.17
CA ASN A 188 3.88 3.62 -7.03
C ASN A 188 3.59 2.75 -8.25
N THR A 189 4.60 2.15 -8.89
CA THR A 189 4.40 1.23 -10.02
C THR A 189 3.43 0.09 -9.70
N TYR A 190 3.40 -0.39 -8.45
CA TYR A 190 2.51 -1.49 -8.04
C TYR A 190 1.02 -1.11 -8.09
N LEU A 191 0.69 0.19 -8.09
CA LEU A 191 -0.69 0.68 -8.19
C LEU A 191 -1.36 0.22 -9.50
N ILE A 192 -0.60 -0.11 -10.56
CA ILE A 192 -1.14 -0.60 -11.84
C ILE A 192 -1.88 -1.94 -11.72
N ARG A 193 -1.68 -2.64 -10.60
CA ARG A 193 -2.32 -3.91 -10.28
C ARG A 193 -3.74 -3.69 -9.74
N ALA A 194 -4.02 -2.53 -9.16
CA ALA A 194 -5.32 -2.19 -8.59
C ALA A 194 -6.35 -1.84 -9.67
N PRO A 195 -7.67 -1.94 -9.38
CA PRO A 195 -8.73 -1.46 -10.28
C PRO A 195 -8.51 -0.01 -10.72
N LYS A 196 -8.98 0.36 -11.92
CA LYS A 196 -8.81 1.72 -12.47
C LYS A 196 -9.34 2.82 -11.55
N GLU A 197 -10.49 2.60 -10.92
CA GLU A 197 -11.07 3.55 -9.94
C GLU A 197 -10.17 3.77 -8.72
N CYS A 198 -9.41 2.76 -8.30
CA CYS A 198 -8.45 2.89 -7.21
C CYS A 198 -7.23 3.71 -7.63
N ILE A 199 -6.82 3.63 -8.91
CA ILE A 199 -5.77 4.49 -9.48
C ILE A 199 -6.25 5.95 -9.45
N ASP A 200 -7.46 6.21 -9.97
CA ASP A 200 -8.06 7.55 -9.99
C ASP A 200 -8.23 8.12 -8.56
N TYR A 201 -8.58 7.26 -7.59
CA TYR A 201 -8.63 7.62 -6.18
C TYR A 201 -7.26 8.08 -5.65
N VAL A 202 -6.19 7.31 -5.87
CA VAL A 202 -4.85 7.71 -5.40
C VAL A 202 -4.38 8.98 -6.10
N VAL A 203 -4.59 9.11 -7.41
CA VAL A 203 -4.24 10.34 -8.13
C VAL A 203 -4.97 11.54 -7.54
N THR A 204 -6.28 11.43 -7.33
CA THR A 204 -7.08 12.52 -6.74
C THR A 204 -6.65 12.83 -5.32
N HIS A 205 -6.33 11.81 -4.52
CA HIS A 205 -5.81 11.96 -3.17
C HIS A 205 -4.54 12.84 -3.16
N GLU A 206 -3.60 12.58 -4.07
CA GLU A 206 -2.38 13.39 -4.20
C GLU A 206 -2.66 14.80 -4.75
N LEU A 207 -3.62 14.96 -5.66
CA LEU A 207 -4.02 16.27 -6.17
C LEU A 207 -4.68 17.14 -5.10
N CYS A 208 -5.47 16.56 -4.19
CA CYS A 208 -6.02 17.28 -3.04
C CYS A 208 -4.93 17.90 -2.15
N HIS A 209 -3.73 17.31 -2.11
CA HIS A 209 -2.60 17.86 -1.36
C HIS A 209 -2.03 19.16 -1.93
N LEU A 210 -2.43 19.57 -3.15
CA LEU A 210 -2.11 20.90 -3.67
C LEU A 210 -2.81 22.02 -2.90
N ILE A 211 -3.96 21.73 -2.29
CA ILE A 211 -4.76 22.71 -1.54
C ILE A 211 -4.58 22.51 -0.05
N PHE A 212 -4.63 21.25 0.41
CA PHE A 212 -4.57 20.90 1.82
C PHE A 212 -3.41 19.92 2.06
N PRO A 213 -2.29 20.36 2.65
CA PRO A 213 -1.07 19.55 2.77
C PRO A 213 -1.23 18.38 3.74
N ASP A 214 -2.19 18.48 4.66
CA ASP A 214 -2.51 17.46 5.65
C ASP A 214 -3.93 16.90 5.46
N HIS A 215 -4.19 15.73 6.05
CA HIS A 215 -5.50 15.08 6.04
C HIS A 215 -6.47 15.72 7.05
N SER A 216 -6.65 17.03 6.94
CA SER A 216 -7.57 17.84 7.75
C SER A 216 -9.05 17.54 7.41
N PRO A 217 -10.01 17.99 8.23
CA PRO A 217 -11.43 17.90 7.87
C PRO A 217 -11.74 18.56 6.51
N GLU A 218 -11.08 19.66 6.18
CA GLU A 218 -11.22 20.39 4.92
C GLU A 218 -10.69 19.56 3.74
N TYR A 219 -9.56 18.86 3.92
CA TYR A 219 -9.05 17.90 2.96
C TYR A 219 -10.10 16.83 2.62
N TYR A 220 -10.72 16.22 3.64
CA TYR A 220 -11.71 15.17 3.41
C TYR A 220 -12.99 15.69 2.77
N LYS A 221 -13.42 16.91 3.10
CA LYS A 221 -14.55 17.57 2.42
C LYS A 221 -14.27 17.77 0.93
N LEU A 222 -13.06 18.19 0.58
CA LEU A 222 -12.64 18.31 -0.82
C LEU A 222 -12.58 16.95 -1.51
N LEU A 223 -11.98 15.95 -0.87
CA LEU A 223 -11.88 14.61 -1.45
C LEU A 223 -13.27 14.00 -1.71
N ASP A 224 -14.21 14.17 -0.79
CA ASP A 224 -15.59 13.70 -0.93
C ASP A 224 -16.37 14.46 -2.01
N SER A 225 -16.13 15.77 -2.19
CA SER A 225 -16.76 16.52 -3.28
C SER A 225 -16.27 16.07 -4.66
N VAL A 226 -14.99 15.66 -4.77
CA VAL A 226 -14.36 15.23 -6.02
C VAL A 226 -14.61 13.75 -6.32
N ILE A 227 -14.66 12.90 -5.30
CA ILE A 227 -14.97 11.46 -5.36
C ILE A 227 -15.92 11.09 -4.20
N PRO A 228 -17.23 11.23 -4.40
CA PRO A 228 -18.20 10.82 -3.40
C PRO A 228 -18.07 9.33 -3.07
N GLY A 229 -18.00 9.00 -1.77
CA GLY A 229 -17.87 7.62 -1.30
C GLY A 229 -16.49 6.98 -1.55
N TRP A 230 -15.45 7.81 -1.62
CA TRP A 230 -14.04 7.40 -1.78
C TRP A 230 -13.60 6.36 -0.75
N GLU A 231 -14.21 6.29 0.43
CA GLU A 231 -13.89 5.32 1.47
C GLU A 231 -14.08 3.88 0.98
N LYS A 232 -15.12 3.63 0.18
CA LYS A 232 -15.37 2.30 -0.42
C LYS A 232 -14.28 1.95 -1.43
N ILE A 233 -13.82 2.93 -2.21
CA ILE A 233 -12.75 2.75 -3.20
C ILE A 233 -11.41 2.52 -2.50
N LYS A 234 -11.10 3.29 -1.45
CA LYS A 234 -9.94 3.09 -0.60
C LYS A 234 -9.94 1.69 0.01
N HIS A 235 -11.07 1.26 0.57
CA HIS A 235 -11.20 -0.07 1.17
C HIS A 235 -11.00 -1.18 0.12
N LYS A 236 -11.54 -1.00 -1.09
CA LYS A 236 -11.32 -1.92 -2.22
C LYS A 236 -9.85 -1.97 -2.64
N LEU A 237 -9.16 -0.83 -2.71
CA LEU A 237 -7.73 -0.77 -2.98
C LEU A 237 -6.95 -1.59 -1.95
N GLU A 238 -7.26 -1.39 -0.67
CA GLU A 238 -6.62 -2.12 0.43
C GLU A 238 -6.86 -3.64 0.29
N LEU A 239 -8.12 -4.08 0.11
CA LEU A 239 -8.46 -5.50 -0.07
C LEU A 239 -7.77 -6.13 -1.30
N SER A 240 -7.67 -5.39 -2.41
CA SER A 240 -7.12 -5.92 -3.66
C SER A 240 -5.60 -6.07 -3.66
N MET A 241 -4.91 -5.48 -2.67
CA MET A 241 -3.45 -5.36 -2.66
C MET A 241 -2.80 -6.03 -1.43
N VAL A 242 -3.55 -6.79 -0.64
CA VAL A 242 -3.00 -7.63 0.47
C VAL A 242 -2.66 -9.04 0.02
#